data_AF-A0A953A695-F1
#
_entry.id   AF-A0A953A695-F1
#
_cell.length_a   1.000
_cell.length_b   1.000
_cell.length_c   1.000
_cell.angle_alpha   90.00
_cell.angle_beta   90.00
_cell.angle_gamma   90.00
#
_symmetry.space_group_name_H-M   'P 1'
#
loop_
_entity.id
_entity.type
_entity.pdbx_description
1 polymer ?
#
loop_
_entity_poly.entity_id
_entity_poly.type
_entity_poly.pdbx_seq_one_letter_code
_entity_poly.pdbx_strand_id
1 'polypeptide(L)'
;MIGSAPALALAIYLPMVVLHTVASTQMHRIDEPRVEVRQLGDPHRALERILSSSITTVEHLNAVANDPDANPLDRLVFANSPLLLETPGMFSGTNNTPLGLYYTVSASEGPESRVVTLRYFLYFTDEDEGTPIRTRMGRYGHPFDGELLFQVTFIDDRVLSASYQAPGHKLVSFPYQAGERPTFAIASPNHNFRRVVRDEGPVVAFIPQNELIANPFHDPDFMALAAREARRQWNVDVSQYVYVAFQNPVARVPVDVSVRVRGRWYHLHEVVLDGMPGASLTVQGYHQVGIRLGFMPRPEDIDEVRIIARSRHPVSVAIFALYVYSDPVVSA
;
A
#
# COMPACT_ATOMS: atom_id res chain seq x y z
N MET A 1 52.88 46.27 33.47
CA MET A 1 52.20 46.42 34.78
C MET A 1 50.99 45.53 34.78
N ILE A 2 50.78 44.75 35.86
CA ILE A 2 49.52 44.08 36.27
C ILE A 2 48.91 43.16 35.18
N GLY A 3 48.94 41.83 35.28
CA GLY A 3 48.27 41.02 36.33
C GLY A 3 46.87 40.61 35.81
N SER A 4 46.41 39.36 35.86
CA SER A 4 46.89 38.17 36.59
C SER A 4 46.36 36.87 35.95
N ALA A 5 47.18 35.82 35.95
CA ALA A 5 46.75 34.42 35.84
C ALA A 5 46.19 33.94 37.22
N PRO A 6 45.89 32.64 37.50
CA PRO A 6 45.92 31.43 36.67
C PRO A 6 44.53 30.69 36.71
N ALA A 7 44.31 29.38 36.52
CA ALA A 7 45.16 28.19 36.33
C ALA A 7 44.40 27.03 35.62
N LEU A 8 45.16 25.96 35.34
CA LEU A 8 44.83 24.56 35.04
C LEU A 8 44.38 24.19 33.61
N ALA A 9 44.86 23.08 33.02
CA ALA A 9 46.07 22.30 33.30
C ALA A 9 46.38 21.36 32.12
N LEU A 10 47.63 20.90 32.04
CA LEU A 10 48.06 19.63 31.44
C LEU A 10 47.71 19.36 29.96
N ALA A 11 48.71 19.59 29.10
CA ALA A 11 48.80 18.83 27.85
C ALA A 11 49.27 17.40 28.16
N ILE A 12 48.50 16.39 27.75
CA ILE A 12 48.97 15.01 27.55
C ILE A 12 48.41 14.54 26.20
N TYR A 13 49.25 13.83 25.44
CA TYR A 13 48.96 13.32 24.10
C TYR A 13 47.59 12.64 23.99
N LEU A 14 46.77 13.07 23.01
CA LEU A 14 45.80 12.19 22.37
C LEU A 14 46.33 11.81 20.97
N PRO A 15 46.25 10.53 20.55
CA PRO A 15 46.45 10.19 19.15
C PRO A 15 45.37 10.84 18.30
N MET A 16 45.69 11.11 17.03
CA MET A 16 44.72 11.54 16.03
C MET A 16 43.72 10.40 15.77
N VAL A 17 42.64 10.34 16.56
CA VAL A 17 41.53 9.43 16.27
C VAL A 17 40.79 10.02 15.07
N VAL A 18 41.01 9.44 13.91
CA VAL A 18 40.16 9.68 12.74
C VAL A 18 38.74 9.35 13.14
N LEU A 19 37.89 10.38 13.18
CA LEU A 19 36.47 10.32 13.51
C LEU A 19 35.72 9.54 12.42
N HIS A 20 35.90 8.22 12.43
CA HIS A 20 34.98 7.29 11.82
C HIS A 20 33.66 7.48 12.57
N THR A 21 32.75 8.25 11.96
CA THR A 21 31.39 8.41 12.45
C THR A 21 30.61 7.14 12.15
N VAL A 22 30.94 6.08 12.89
CA VAL A 22 30.23 4.80 12.88
C VAL A 22 28.76 5.11 13.10
N ALA A 23 27.93 4.82 12.10
CA ALA A 23 26.49 4.92 12.28
C ALA A 23 26.09 3.95 13.39
N SER A 24 25.45 4.44 14.45
CA SER A 24 24.95 3.57 15.52
C SER A 24 23.88 2.64 14.96
N THR A 25 24.25 1.38 14.77
CA THR A 25 23.34 0.33 14.33
C THR A 25 22.45 -0.07 15.51
N GLN A 26 21.14 0.17 15.39
CA GLN A 26 20.16 -0.27 16.38
C GLN A 26 19.50 -1.54 15.90
N MET A 27 19.48 -2.56 16.75
CA MET A 27 18.97 -3.88 16.42
C MET A 27 17.83 -4.23 17.38
N HIS A 28 16.64 -4.37 16.81
CA HIS A 28 15.45 -4.85 17.49
C HIS A 28 15.32 -6.34 17.18
N ARG A 29 15.34 -7.18 18.22
CA ARG A 29 15.28 -8.64 18.12
C ARG A 29 14.06 -9.16 18.87
N ILE A 30 13.31 -10.05 18.23
CA ILE A 30 12.26 -10.85 18.87
C ILE A 30 12.69 -12.30 18.78
N ASP A 31 13.05 -12.86 19.93
CA ASP A 31 13.22 -14.30 20.14
C ASP A 31 11.86 -14.96 20.33
N GLU A 32 11.69 -16.19 19.82
CA GLU A 32 10.43 -16.96 19.91
C GLU A 32 9.19 -16.14 19.51
N PRO A 33 9.17 -15.57 18.29
CA PRO A 33 8.16 -14.61 17.90
C PRO A 33 6.80 -15.28 17.72
N ARG A 34 5.72 -14.62 18.16
CA ARG A 34 4.35 -15.09 17.92
C ARG A 34 3.98 -14.92 16.45
N VAL A 35 4.02 -16.01 15.69
CA VAL A 35 3.58 -16.07 14.27
C VAL A 35 2.07 -16.33 14.19
N GLU A 36 1.34 -15.49 13.46
CA GLU A 36 -0.05 -15.75 13.07
C GLU A 36 -0.09 -16.63 11.81
N VAL A 37 -1.07 -17.54 11.73
CA VAL A 37 -1.43 -18.21 10.47
C VAL A 37 -2.65 -17.51 9.90
N ARG A 38 -2.50 -16.91 8.72
CA ARG A 38 -3.62 -16.33 7.96
C ARG A 38 -4.08 -17.33 6.92
N GLN A 39 -5.35 -17.69 6.97
CA GLN A 39 -5.93 -18.55 5.94
C GLN A 39 -6.24 -17.71 4.70
N LEU A 40 -5.84 -18.21 3.53
CA LEU A 40 -6.35 -17.72 2.25
C LEU A 40 -7.81 -18.19 2.10
N GLY A 41 -8.67 -17.26 1.66
CA GLY A 41 -10.08 -17.50 1.41
C GLY A 41 -10.33 -18.15 0.05
N ASP A 42 -11.43 -17.77 -0.58
CA ASP A 42 -11.93 -18.40 -1.80
C ASP A 42 -11.89 -17.44 -3.01
N PRO A 43 -11.09 -17.74 -4.04
CA PRO A 43 -10.93 -16.85 -5.20
C PRO A 43 -12.15 -16.84 -6.13
N HIS A 44 -13.10 -17.78 -6.00
CA HIS A 44 -14.38 -17.71 -6.71
C HIS A 44 -15.35 -16.79 -5.97
N ARG A 45 -15.42 -16.93 -4.63
CA ARG A 45 -16.19 -16.04 -3.76
C ARG A 45 -15.75 -14.59 -3.87
N ALA A 46 -14.44 -14.33 -4.04
CA ALA A 46 -13.90 -13.02 -4.35
C ALA A 46 -14.58 -12.39 -5.58
N LEU A 47 -14.67 -13.12 -6.69
CA LEU A 47 -15.30 -12.66 -7.94
C LEU A 47 -16.80 -12.44 -7.77
N GLU A 48 -17.50 -13.36 -7.11
CA GLU A 48 -18.92 -13.20 -6.78
C GLU A 48 -19.17 -11.96 -5.93
N ARG A 49 -18.31 -11.67 -4.95
CA ARG A 49 -18.38 -10.47 -4.09
C ARG A 49 -18.07 -9.19 -4.86
N ILE A 50 -17.12 -9.19 -5.79
CA ILE A 50 -16.85 -8.04 -6.67
C ILE A 50 -18.12 -7.70 -7.48
N LEU A 51 -18.66 -8.71 -8.18
CA LEU A 51 -19.82 -8.54 -9.06
C LEU A 51 -21.12 -8.19 -8.32
N SER A 52 -21.32 -8.71 -7.09
CA SER A 52 -22.55 -8.48 -6.31
C SER A 52 -22.51 -7.29 -5.36
N SER A 53 -21.31 -6.90 -4.88
CA SER A 53 -21.15 -6.01 -3.73
C SER A 53 -20.17 -4.86 -3.94
N SER A 54 -19.37 -4.87 -5.02
CA SER A 54 -18.46 -3.76 -5.37
C SER A 54 -18.93 -3.00 -6.61
N ILE A 55 -19.73 -3.62 -7.48
CA ILE A 55 -20.40 -3.00 -8.61
C ILE A 55 -21.83 -2.59 -8.23
N THR A 56 -22.31 -1.49 -8.80
CA THR A 56 -23.67 -0.96 -8.60
C THR A 56 -24.16 -0.26 -9.87
N THR A 57 -25.23 0.53 -9.77
CA THR A 57 -25.76 1.35 -10.86
C THR A 57 -25.59 2.85 -10.57
N VAL A 58 -25.64 3.67 -11.63
CA VAL A 58 -25.57 5.13 -11.51
C VAL A 58 -26.78 5.69 -10.75
N GLU A 59 -27.94 5.02 -10.84
CA GLU A 59 -29.15 5.35 -10.08
C GLU A 59 -28.94 5.14 -8.58
N HIS A 60 -28.27 4.05 -8.16
CA HIS A 60 -27.94 3.83 -6.75
C HIS A 60 -26.96 4.89 -6.22
N LEU A 61 -25.91 5.21 -6.99
CA LEU A 61 -24.99 6.30 -6.64
C LEU A 61 -25.71 7.67 -6.53
N ASN A 62 -26.71 7.90 -7.38
CA ASN A 62 -27.56 9.09 -7.29
C ASN A 62 -28.53 9.06 -6.11
N ALA A 63 -29.07 7.89 -5.73
CA ALA A 63 -29.94 7.76 -4.59
C ALA A 63 -29.22 8.17 -3.30
N VAL A 64 -28.02 7.62 -3.05
CA VAL A 64 -27.21 7.97 -1.86
C VAL A 64 -26.72 9.43 -1.89
N ALA A 65 -26.35 9.96 -3.06
CA ALA A 65 -25.95 11.36 -3.20
C ALA A 65 -27.07 12.36 -2.84
N ASN A 66 -28.30 12.02 -3.19
CA ASN A 66 -29.48 12.88 -3.03
C ASN A 66 -30.29 12.60 -1.76
N ASP A 67 -29.99 11.52 -1.03
CA ASP A 67 -30.60 11.20 0.26
C ASP A 67 -30.34 12.33 1.27
N PRO A 68 -31.37 13.03 1.80
CA PRO A 68 -31.19 14.11 2.75
C PRO A 68 -30.75 13.61 4.14
N ASP A 69 -31.04 12.36 4.48
CA ASP A 69 -30.73 11.75 5.78
C ASP A 69 -29.33 11.12 5.83
N ALA A 70 -28.71 10.93 4.66
CA ALA A 70 -27.31 10.51 4.55
C ALA A 70 -26.32 11.60 5.00
N ASN A 71 -25.19 11.17 5.55
CA ASN A 71 -24.10 12.05 5.98
C ASN A 71 -23.65 12.97 4.81
N PRO A 72 -23.54 14.30 5.01
CA PRO A 72 -23.11 15.23 3.95
C PRO A 72 -21.80 14.83 3.25
N LEU A 73 -20.88 14.17 3.95
CA LEU A 73 -19.65 13.68 3.34
C LEU A 73 -19.89 12.46 2.44
N ASP A 74 -20.69 11.50 2.87
CA ASP A 74 -21.05 10.34 2.04
C ASP A 74 -21.82 10.79 0.79
N ARG A 75 -22.74 11.74 0.95
CA ARG A 75 -23.43 12.37 -0.19
C ARG A 75 -22.45 12.97 -1.21
N LEU A 76 -21.44 13.71 -0.73
CA LEU A 76 -20.40 14.29 -1.58
C LEU A 76 -19.53 13.21 -2.27
N VAL A 77 -19.21 12.12 -1.57
CA VAL A 77 -18.47 10.97 -2.13
C VAL A 77 -19.29 10.28 -3.22
N PHE A 78 -20.55 9.94 -2.98
CA PHE A 78 -21.39 9.25 -3.95
C PHE A 78 -21.81 10.15 -5.13
N ALA A 79 -21.90 11.48 -4.92
CA ALA A 79 -22.11 12.46 -5.99
C ALA A 79 -20.93 12.55 -6.97
N ASN A 80 -19.70 12.42 -6.47
CA ASN A 80 -18.47 12.62 -7.25
C ASN A 80 -17.73 11.31 -7.58
N SER A 81 -18.35 10.15 -7.29
CA SER A 81 -17.79 8.84 -7.60
C SER A 81 -17.55 8.68 -9.11
N PRO A 82 -16.32 8.35 -9.55
CA PRO A 82 -15.99 8.15 -10.97
C PRO A 82 -16.60 6.88 -11.54
N LEU A 83 -16.76 6.86 -12.87
CA LEU A 83 -17.17 5.68 -13.64
C LEU A 83 -15.98 5.12 -14.43
N LEU A 84 -15.95 3.81 -14.63
CA LEU A 84 -14.92 3.14 -15.41
C LEU A 84 -15.51 2.55 -16.70
N LEU A 85 -14.88 2.79 -17.84
CA LEU A 85 -15.23 2.13 -19.10
C LEU A 85 -14.94 0.62 -18.98
N GLU A 86 -15.94 -0.21 -19.27
CA GLU A 86 -15.79 -1.66 -19.23
C GLU A 86 -14.82 -2.14 -20.32
N THR A 87 -13.98 -3.13 -19.99
CA THR A 87 -13.10 -3.81 -20.96
C THR A 87 -13.42 -5.31 -20.99
N PRO A 88 -13.38 -5.96 -22.17
CA PRO A 88 -13.66 -7.39 -22.27
C PRO A 88 -12.77 -8.23 -21.34
N GLY A 89 -13.39 -9.03 -20.47
CA GLY A 89 -12.68 -9.91 -19.55
C GLY A 89 -12.21 -9.26 -18.24
N MET A 90 -12.57 -7.99 -17.96
CA MET A 90 -12.22 -7.25 -16.74
C MET A 90 -12.48 -8.04 -15.43
N PHE A 91 -13.58 -8.78 -15.35
CA PHE A 91 -13.95 -9.59 -14.18
C PHE A 91 -13.72 -11.10 -14.38
N SER A 92 -12.80 -11.49 -15.26
CA SER A 92 -12.50 -12.90 -15.54
C SER A 92 -11.78 -13.63 -14.41
N GLY A 93 -11.16 -12.92 -13.45
CA GLY A 93 -10.36 -13.53 -12.39
C GLY A 93 -9.07 -14.19 -12.89
N THR A 94 -8.55 -13.72 -14.03
CA THR A 94 -7.35 -14.30 -14.66
C THR A 94 -6.12 -13.40 -14.47
N ASN A 95 -6.25 -12.11 -14.71
CA ASN A 95 -5.21 -11.09 -14.55
C ASN A 95 -5.87 -9.75 -14.23
N ASN A 96 -5.23 -8.91 -13.43
CA ASN A 96 -5.57 -7.50 -13.23
C ASN A 96 -7.06 -7.29 -12.94
N THR A 97 -7.66 -8.18 -12.15
CA THR A 97 -9.07 -8.12 -11.82
C THR A 97 -9.31 -6.92 -10.88
N PRO A 98 -10.16 -5.94 -11.25
CA PRO A 98 -10.48 -4.82 -10.36
C PRO A 98 -11.29 -5.32 -9.17
N LEU A 99 -10.86 -4.97 -7.96
CA LEU A 99 -11.47 -5.39 -6.70
C LEU A 99 -12.59 -4.45 -6.27
N GLY A 100 -12.42 -3.15 -6.52
CA GLY A 100 -13.38 -2.14 -6.12
C GLY A 100 -12.79 -0.73 -6.11
N LEU A 101 -13.69 0.25 -5.97
CA LEU A 101 -13.35 1.65 -5.83
C LEU A 101 -13.27 2.01 -4.36
N TYR A 102 -12.12 2.52 -3.94
CA TYR A 102 -11.86 2.92 -2.57
C TYR A 102 -11.65 4.43 -2.51
N TYR A 103 -11.95 5.05 -1.37
CA TYR A 103 -11.76 6.48 -1.20
C TYR A 103 -11.12 6.88 0.12
N THR A 104 -10.41 8.00 0.09
CA THR A 104 -10.02 8.75 1.29
C THR A 104 -10.54 10.17 1.23
N VAL A 105 -10.79 10.73 2.42
CA VAL A 105 -11.22 12.11 2.61
C VAL A 105 -10.20 12.81 3.49
N SER A 106 -9.76 13.98 3.04
CA SER A 106 -9.08 14.96 3.89
C SER A 106 -9.97 16.19 3.96
N ALA A 107 -10.36 16.58 5.18
CA ALA A 107 -11.12 17.80 5.43
C ALA A 107 -10.32 18.71 6.38
N SER A 108 -10.27 19.99 6.08
CA SER A 108 -9.68 21.02 6.94
C SER A 108 -10.61 22.23 7.00
N GLU A 109 -10.99 22.63 8.21
CA GLU A 109 -11.82 23.80 8.45
C GLU A 109 -10.92 24.98 8.86
N GLY A 110 -10.96 26.05 8.07
CA GLY A 110 -10.35 27.33 8.39
C GLY A 110 -11.39 28.33 8.90
N PRO A 111 -10.96 29.52 9.37
CA PRO A 111 -11.89 30.54 9.88
C PRO A 111 -12.89 31.08 8.84
N GLU A 112 -12.57 30.97 7.54
CA GLU A 112 -13.33 31.58 6.44
C GLU A 112 -13.82 30.58 5.39
N SER A 113 -13.33 29.34 5.39
CA SER A 113 -13.74 28.30 4.41
C SER A 113 -13.39 26.90 4.88
N ARG A 114 -14.13 25.92 4.36
CA ARG A 114 -13.87 24.49 4.52
C ARG A 114 -13.24 23.93 3.25
N VAL A 115 -12.08 23.28 3.35
CA VAL A 115 -11.47 22.58 2.23
C VAL A 115 -11.69 21.07 2.40
N VAL A 116 -12.22 20.41 1.36
CA VAL A 116 -12.41 18.95 1.33
C VAL A 116 -11.73 18.39 0.10
N THR A 117 -10.82 17.43 0.28
CA THR A 117 -10.23 16.65 -0.82
C THR A 117 -10.72 15.22 -0.75
N LEU A 118 -11.35 14.77 -1.83
CA LEU A 118 -11.68 13.38 -2.08
C LEU A 118 -10.61 12.78 -3.00
N ARG A 119 -10.14 11.58 -2.66
CA ARG A 119 -9.31 10.75 -3.54
C ARG A 119 -10.01 9.42 -3.73
N TYR A 120 -10.07 8.95 -4.96
CA TYR A 120 -10.61 7.66 -5.35
C TYR A 120 -9.50 6.83 -5.97
N PHE A 121 -9.33 5.62 -5.44
CA PHE A 121 -8.36 4.64 -5.87
C PHE A 121 -9.09 3.42 -6.43
N LEU A 122 -8.60 2.89 -7.53
CA LEU A 122 -9.07 1.61 -8.05
C LEU A 122 -8.01 0.56 -7.74
N TYR A 123 -8.41 -0.49 -7.04
CA TYR A 123 -7.52 -1.56 -6.60
C TYR A 123 -7.63 -2.79 -7.51
N PHE A 124 -6.50 -3.44 -7.76
CA PHE A 124 -6.36 -4.58 -8.64
C PHE A 124 -5.60 -5.73 -7.95
N THR A 125 -5.82 -6.95 -8.41
CA THR A 125 -5.14 -8.17 -7.94
C THR A 125 -3.62 -8.17 -8.13
N ASP A 126 -3.12 -7.52 -9.17
CA ASP A 126 -1.72 -7.48 -9.59
C ASP A 126 -1.47 -6.14 -10.35
N GLU A 127 -0.25 -5.92 -10.86
CA GLU A 127 0.11 -4.84 -11.80
C GLU A 127 1.01 -5.42 -12.90
N ASP A 128 0.70 -5.13 -14.16
CA ASP A 128 1.54 -5.46 -15.33
C ASP A 128 2.48 -4.29 -15.70
N GLU A 129 3.65 -4.59 -16.25
CA GLU A 129 4.66 -3.62 -16.77
C GLU A 129 5.17 -2.54 -15.78
N GLY A 130 4.77 -2.58 -14.51
CA GLY A 130 5.24 -1.68 -13.45
C GLY A 130 6.21 -2.35 -12.47
N THR A 131 5.93 -2.28 -11.17
CA THR A 131 6.79 -2.88 -10.13
C THR A 131 6.83 -4.41 -10.29
N PRO A 132 8.00 -5.04 -10.47
CA PRO A 132 8.07 -6.50 -10.59
C PRO A 132 7.45 -7.19 -9.36
N ILE A 133 6.55 -8.15 -9.56
CA ILE A 133 5.79 -8.80 -8.48
C ILE A 133 6.63 -9.26 -7.29
N ARG A 134 7.87 -9.73 -7.52
CA ARG A 134 8.77 -10.14 -6.43
C ARG A 134 9.12 -8.92 -5.57
N THR A 135 9.53 -7.83 -6.19
CA THR A 135 9.80 -6.55 -5.55
C THR A 135 8.56 -5.97 -4.88
N ARG A 136 7.36 -6.12 -5.45
CA ARG A 136 6.09 -5.71 -4.81
C ARG A 136 5.82 -6.53 -3.54
N MET A 137 5.92 -7.87 -3.61
CA MET A 137 5.85 -8.76 -2.44
C MET A 137 6.91 -8.44 -1.38
N GLY A 138 8.13 -8.10 -1.79
CA GLY A 138 9.18 -7.66 -0.88
C GLY A 138 8.82 -6.35 -0.18
N ARG A 139 8.43 -5.33 -0.94
CA ARG A 139 8.28 -3.95 -0.44
C ARG A 139 6.95 -3.67 0.28
N TYR A 140 5.88 -4.35 -0.11
CA TYR A 140 4.51 -4.13 0.38
C TYR A 140 3.87 -5.40 0.98
N GLY A 141 4.49 -6.57 0.80
CA GLY A 141 4.00 -7.82 1.38
C GLY A 141 2.66 -8.27 0.81
N HIS A 142 2.30 -7.83 -0.40
CA HIS A 142 1.10 -8.26 -1.11
C HIS A 142 1.29 -8.12 -2.63
N PRO A 143 0.50 -8.86 -3.43
CA PRO A 143 0.52 -8.77 -4.90
C PRO A 143 -0.23 -7.55 -5.44
N PHE A 144 -1.21 -7.01 -4.71
CA PHE A 144 -2.12 -5.99 -5.24
C PHE A 144 -1.45 -4.70 -5.71
N ASP A 145 -2.14 -4.05 -6.63
CA ASP A 145 -1.90 -2.68 -7.08
C ASP A 145 -3.09 -1.76 -6.69
N GLY A 146 -2.85 -0.46 -6.62
CA GLY A 146 -3.83 0.55 -6.23
C GLY A 146 -3.48 1.92 -6.78
N GLU A 147 -4.17 2.33 -7.85
CA GLU A 147 -3.87 3.56 -8.59
C GLU A 147 -4.92 4.66 -8.35
N LEU A 148 -4.47 5.92 -8.33
CA LEU A 148 -5.33 7.10 -8.12
C LEU A 148 -6.14 7.40 -9.38
N LEU A 149 -7.34 6.82 -9.43
CA LEU A 149 -8.33 7.06 -10.48
C LEU A 149 -8.73 8.53 -10.57
N PHE A 150 -9.06 9.16 -9.44
CA PHE A 150 -9.57 10.53 -9.43
C PHE A 150 -9.28 11.25 -8.11
N GLN A 151 -8.86 12.50 -8.17
CA GLN A 151 -8.84 13.42 -7.03
C GLN A 151 -9.64 14.68 -7.37
N VAL A 152 -10.49 15.11 -6.45
CA VAL A 152 -11.15 16.42 -6.50
C VAL A 152 -11.01 17.11 -5.15
N THR A 153 -10.68 18.40 -5.19
CA THR A 153 -10.64 19.28 -4.03
C THR A 153 -11.71 20.35 -4.17
N PHE A 154 -12.49 20.55 -3.11
CA PHE A 154 -13.49 21.58 -2.95
C PHE A 154 -13.01 22.65 -1.96
N ILE A 155 -13.39 23.90 -2.22
CA ILE A 155 -13.43 24.97 -1.22
C ILE A 155 -14.90 25.36 -1.06
N ASP A 156 -15.39 25.15 0.16
CA ASP A 156 -16.81 25.07 0.48
C ASP A 156 -17.51 24.11 -0.50
N ASP A 157 -18.52 24.55 -1.25
CA ASP A 157 -19.21 23.73 -2.27
C ASP A 157 -18.62 23.86 -3.69
N ARG A 158 -17.51 24.59 -3.87
CA ARG A 158 -16.94 24.89 -5.19
C ARG A 158 -15.73 24.00 -5.50
N VAL A 159 -15.70 23.41 -6.69
CA VAL A 159 -14.51 22.69 -7.19
C VAL A 159 -13.34 23.65 -7.32
N LEU A 160 -12.29 23.43 -6.52
CA LEU A 160 -11.01 24.15 -6.59
C LEU A 160 -10.08 23.50 -7.62
N SER A 161 -10.01 22.17 -7.63
CA SER A 161 -9.19 21.41 -8.59
C SER A 161 -9.71 19.99 -8.77
N ALA A 162 -9.48 19.43 -9.96
CA ALA A 162 -9.80 18.06 -10.32
C ALA A 162 -8.68 17.48 -11.18
N SER A 163 -8.28 16.24 -10.91
CA SER A 163 -7.17 15.56 -11.61
C SER A 163 -7.28 14.04 -11.56
N TYR A 164 -6.67 13.35 -12.53
CA TYR A 164 -6.52 11.89 -12.57
C TYR A 164 -5.07 11.50 -12.83
N GLN A 165 -4.69 10.26 -12.52
CA GLN A 165 -3.37 9.71 -12.82
C GLN A 165 -3.34 9.12 -14.24
N ALA A 166 -2.65 9.81 -15.14
CA ALA A 166 -2.40 9.38 -16.51
C ALA A 166 -1.12 8.51 -16.60
N PRO A 167 -0.90 7.77 -17.73
CA PRO A 167 0.24 6.89 -17.92
C PRO A 167 1.59 7.50 -17.51
N GLY A 168 2.38 6.72 -16.77
CA GLY A 168 3.62 7.18 -16.15
C GLY A 168 3.39 7.96 -14.86
N HIS A 169 2.30 7.66 -14.14
CA HIS A 169 1.92 8.28 -12.85
C HIS A 169 1.74 9.81 -12.92
N LYS A 170 1.45 10.35 -14.10
CA LYS A 170 1.35 11.79 -14.33
C LYS A 170 -0.02 12.31 -13.91
N LEU A 171 -0.09 13.15 -12.87
CA LEU A 171 -1.32 13.85 -12.54
C LEU A 171 -1.69 14.85 -13.65
N VAL A 172 -2.88 14.68 -14.23
CA VAL A 172 -3.44 15.54 -15.28
C VAL A 172 -4.67 16.24 -14.72
N SER A 173 -4.59 17.57 -14.57
CA SER A 173 -5.73 18.41 -14.20
C SER A 173 -6.72 18.56 -15.35
N PHE A 174 -8.00 18.68 -15.05
CA PHE A 174 -9.05 18.88 -16.06
C PHE A 174 -10.23 19.73 -15.54
N PRO A 175 -11.01 20.38 -16.41
CA PRO A 175 -12.25 21.06 -16.02
C PRO A 175 -13.30 20.05 -15.58
N TYR A 176 -13.82 20.22 -14.37
CA TYR A 176 -14.80 19.34 -13.72
C TYR A 176 -15.87 20.15 -13.00
N GLN A 177 -17.12 19.73 -13.12
CA GLN A 177 -18.24 20.26 -12.33
C GLN A 177 -18.64 19.26 -11.23
N ALA A 178 -18.95 19.76 -10.04
CA ALA A 178 -19.40 18.91 -8.93
C ALA A 178 -20.64 18.10 -9.35
N GLY A 179 -20.64 16.79 -9.10
CA GLY A 179 -21.73 15.89 -9.47
C GLY A 179 -21.75 15.43 -10.95
N GLU A 180 -20.84 15.90 -11.82
CA GLU A 180 -20.76 15.50 -13.24
C GLU A 180 -20.43 14.01 -13.43
N ARG A 181 -19.81 13.37 -12.42
CA ARG A 181 -19.23 12.01 -12.41
C ARG A 181 -18.31 11.73 -13.61
N PRO A 182 -16.99 11.92 -13.45
CA PRO A 182 -16.05 11.74 -14.54
C PRO A 182 -15.95 10.26 -14.91
N THR A 183 -15.96 9.97 -16.22
CA THR A 183 -15.72 8.61 -16.74
C THR A 183 -14.27 8.48 -17.18
N PHE A 184 -13.65 7.35 -16.88
CA PHE A 184 -12.27 7.03 -17.23
C PHE A 184 -12.16 5.66 -17.90
N ALA A 185 -11.09 5.44 -18.65
CA ALA A 185 -10.70 4.12 -19.13
C ALA A 185 -9.28 3.81 -18.68
N ILE A 186 -8.98 2.53 -18.42
CA ILE A 186 -7.60 2.06 -18.22
C ILE A 186 -6.82 2.32 -19.52
N ALA A 187 -5.62 2.88 -19.40
CA ALA A 187 -4.81 3.43 -20.48
C ALA A 187 -3.36 2.91 -20.51
N SER A 188 -2.95 2.14 -19.51
CA SER A 188 -1.66 1.42 -19.47
C SER A 188 -1.81 0.08 -18.74
N PRO A 189 -0.92 -0.91 -18.98
CA PRO A 189 -0.91 -2.18 -18.23
C PRO A 189 -0.67 -1.98 -16.72
N ASN A 190 0.15 -1.00 -16.34
CA ASN A 190 0.21 -0.50 -14.97
C ASN A 190 -0.93 0.51 -14.71
N HIS A 191 -2.17 0.04 -14.85
CA HIS A 191 -3.48 0.60 -14.47
C HIS A 191 -3.79 2.11 -14.53
N ASN A 192 -2.92 2.99 -15.03
CA ASN A 192 -3.19 4.42 -15.16
C ASN A 192 -4.29 4.70 -16.18
N PHE A 193 -4.87 5.90 -16.11
CA PHE A 193 -6.16 6.18 -16.71
C PHE A 193 -6.11 7.25 -17.80
N ARG A 194 -7.15 7.30 -18.62
CA ARG A 194 -7.48 8.44 -19.48
C ARG A 194 -8.91 8.89 -19.20
N ARG A 195 -9.19 10.20 -19.23
CA ARG A 195 -10.57 10.70 -19.21
C ARG A 195 -11.27 10.29 -20.51
N VAL A 196 -12.49 9.78 -20.38
CA VAL A 196 -13.43 9.53 -21.47
C VAL A 196 -14.29 10.79 -21.65
N VAL A 197 -14.39 11.31 -22.87
CA VAL A 197 -15.01 12.62 -23.18
C VAL A 197 -16.22 12.54 -24.11
N ARG A 198 -16.59 11.32 -24.50
CA ARG A 198 -17.74 10.96 -25.33
C ARG A 198 -18.15 9.54 -24.96
N ASP A 199 -19.33 9.10 -25.38
CA ASP A 199 -19.67 7.68 -25.26
C ASP A 199 -18.70 6.84 -26.11
N GLU A 200 -18.01 5.90 -25.46
CA GLU A 200 -17.06 4.95 -26.05
C GLU A 200 -17.44 3.49 -25.76
N GLY A 201 -18.54 3.24 -25.03
CA GLY A 201 -18.94 1.91 -24.59
C GLY A 201 -19.56 1.87 -23.19
N PRO A 202 -19.98 0.67 -22.73
CA PRO A 202 -20.59 0.48 -21.42
C PRO A 202 -19.63 0.87 -20.27
N VAL A 203 -20.21 1.32 -19.16
CA VAL A 203 -19.49 1.77 -17.96
C VAL A 203 -19.87 0.95 -16.74
N VAL A 204 -18.88 0.66 -15.92
CA VAL A 204 -19.01 0.10 -14.57
C VAL A 204 -19.09 1.23 -13.57
N ALA A 205 -20.17 1.27 -12.79
CA ALA A 205 -20.27 2.07 -11.60
C ALA A 205 -19.84 1.22 -10.39
N PHE A 206 -18.78 1.63 -9.70
CA PHE A 206 -18.35 0.98 -8.46
C PHE A 206 -18.97 1.69 -7.25
N ILE A 207 -19.27 0.92 -6.19
CA ILE A 207 -19.62 1.45 -4.87
C ILE A 207 -18.33 1.99 -4.23
N PRO A 208 -18.24 3.30 -3.89
CA PRO A 208 -17.07 3.86 -3.23
C PRO A 208 -16.99 3.38 -1.77
N GLN A 209 -15.93 2.64 -1.44
CA GLN A 209 -15.67 2.10 -0.10
C GLN A 209 -14.61 2.90 0.65
N ASN A 210 -14.76 3.13 1.95
CA ASN A 210 -13.75 3.85 2.72
C ASN A 210 -12.49 2.99 2.88
N GLU A 211 -11.35 3.47 2.35
CA GLU A 211 -10.11 2.70 2.28
C GLU A 211 -9.61 2.24 3.67
N LEU A 212 -9.76 3.09 4.68
CA LEU A 212 -9.31 2.83 6.06
C LEU A 212 -10.14 1.73 6.76
N ILE A 213 -11.36 1.47 6.28
CA ILE A 213 -12.28 0.48 6.84
C ILE A 213 -12.21 -0.83 6.05
N ALA A 214 -12.25 -0.74 4.72
CA ALA A 214 -12.45 -1.89 3.83
C ALA A 214 -11.15 -2.56 3.35
N ASN A 215 -10.00 -1.87 3.43
CA ASN A 215 -8.64 -2.30 3.04
C ASN A 215 -8.54 -3.70 2.37
N PRO A 216 -8.46 -3.77 1.02
CA PRO A 216 -8.55 -5.04 0.29
C PRO A 216 -7.44 -6.04 0.64
N PHE A 217 -6.33 -5.57 1.21
CA PHE A 217 -5.17 -6.41 1.53
C PHE A 217 -5.39 -7.32 2.75
N HIS A 218 -6.41 -7.02 3.56
CA HIS A 218 -6.79 -7.80 4.73
C HIS A 218 -7.96 -8.75 4.45
N ASP A 219 -8.59 -8.67 3.27
CA ASP A 219 -9.67 -9.57 2.89
C ASP A 219 -9.10 -10.92 2.42
N PRO A 220 -9.49 -12.06 3.04
CA PRO A 220 -8.91 -13.36 2.73
C PRO A 220 -9.31 -13.86 1.34
N ASP A 221 -10.51 -13.53 0.84
CA ASP A 221 -10.96 -13.94 -0.49
C ASP A 221 -10.21 -13.14 -1.56
N PHE A 222 -10.05 -11.83 -1.39
CA PHE A 222 -9.28 -11.00 -2.32
C PHE A 222 -7.80 -11.38 -2.33
N MET A 223 -7.20 -11.71 -1.18
CA MET A 223 -5.85 -12.28 -1.14
C MET A 223 -5.77 -13.64 -1.84
N ALA A 224 -6.78 -14.51 -1.72
CA ALA A 224 -6.79 -15.79 -2.44
C ALA A 224 -6.88 -15.60 -3.96
N LEU A 225 -7.71 -14.66 -4.43
CA LEU A 225 -7.82 -14.30 -5.84
C LEU A 225 -6.49 -13.76 -6.38
N ALA A 226 -5.89 -12.79 -5.69
CA ALA A 226 -4.63 -12.19 -6.09
C ALA A 226 -3.45 -13.17 -6.01
N ALA A 227 -3.42 -14.06 -5.01
CA ALA A 227 -2.45 -15.15 -4.93
C ALA A 227 -2.59 -16.15 -6.09
N ARG A 228 -3.82 -16.50 -6.49
CA ARG A 228 -4.11 -17.36 -7.66
C ARG A 228 -3.57 -16.73 -8.94
N GLU A 229 -3.82 -15.45 -9.15
CA GLU A 229 -3.32 -14.73 -10.34
C GLU A 229 -1.80 -14.60 -10.32
N ALA A 230 -1.19 -14.15 -9.21
CA ALA A 230 0.27 -14.05 -9.09
C ALA A 230 0.99 -15.41 -9.27
N ARG A 231 0.34 -16.52 -8.85
CA ARG A 231 0.80 -17.89 -9.08
C ARG A 231 0.74 -18.28 -10.54
N ARG A 232 -0.39 -18.01 -11.20
CA ARG A 232 -0.64 -18.29 -12.63
C ARG A 232 0.33 -17.55 -13.55
N GLN A 233 0.62 -16.29 -13.24
CA GLN A 233 1.37 -15.39 -14.12
C GLN A 233 2.88 -15.45 -13.88
N TRP A 234 3.29 -15.42 -12.61
CA TRP A 234 4.69 -15.18 -12.24
C TRP A 234 5.33 -16.34 -11.48
N ASN A 235 4.61 -17.45 -11.30
CA ASN A 235 5.03 -18.58 -10.46
C ASN A 235 5.41 -18.12 -9.04
N VAL A 236 4.72 -17.10 -8.52
CA VAL A 236 4.84 -16.60 -7.15
C VAL A 236 3.82 -17.32 -6.27
N ASP A 237 4.25 -17.79 -5.12
CA ASP A 237 3.40 -18.49 -4.15
C ASP A 237 3.53 -17.75 -2.82
N VAL A 238 2.43 -17.13 -2.38
CA VAL A 238 2.39 -16.28 -1.18
C VAL A 238 2.56 -17.09 0.11
N SER A 239 2.34 -18.41 0.09
CA SER A 239 2.61 -19.28 1.24
C SER A 239 4.12 -19.46 1.50
N GLN A 240 4.97 -19.18 0.51
CA GLN A 240 6.44 -19.33 0.60
C GLN A 240 7.14 -18.10 1.22
N TYR A 241 6.38 -17.25 1.94
CA TYR A 241 6.85 -15.99 2.47
C TYR A 241 6.53 -15.88 3.97
N VAL A 242 7.42 -15.22 4.71
CA VAL A 242 7.17 -14.74 6.08
C VAL A 242 6.92 -13.25 6.02
N TYR A 243 5.81 -12.81 6.59
CA TYR A 243 5.35 -11.43 6.51
C TYR A 243 5.60 -10.70 7.81
N VAL A 244 6.27 -9.55 7.73
CA VAL A 244 6.56 -8.69 8.89
C VAL A 244 5.84 -7.36 8.68
N ALA A 245 4.89 -7.05 9.57
CA ALA A 245 4.21 -5.76 9.61
C ALA A 245 4.75 -4.91 10.77
N PHE A 246 5.28 -3.73 10.46
CA PHE A 246 5.98 -2.87 11.42
C PHE A 246 5.83 -1.39 11.08
N GLN A 247 6.06 -0.50 12.06
CA GLN A 247 6.16 0.95 11.84
C GLN A 247 7.61 1.34 11.69
N ASN A 248 7.97 1.89 10.54
CA ASN A 248 9.28 2.51 10.35
C ASN A 248 9.33 3.82 11.16
N PRO A 249 10.39 4.09 11.94
CA PRO A 249 10.62 5.38 12.60
C PRO A 249 10.36 6.60 11.72
N VAL A 250 10.01 7.72 12.36
CA VAL A 250 9.67 9.01 11.72
C VAL A 250 10.83 9.57 10.88
N ALA A 251 12.08 9.31 11.28
CA ALA A 251 13.24 9.66 10.47
C ALA A 251 13.39 8.67 9.30
N ARG A 252 13.73 9.17 8.10
CA ARG A 252 14.04 8.37 6.89
C ARG A 252 15.32 7.54 7.07
N VAL A 253 15.24 6.53 7.92
CA VAL A 253 16.33 5.66 8.34
C VAL A 253 16.28 4.38 7.51
N PRO A 254 17.42 3.91 6.98
CA PRO A 254 17.54 2.59 6.39
C PRO A 254 17.17 1.50 7.41
N VAL A 255 16.06 0.80 7.17
CA VAL A 255 15.62 -0.37 7.93
C VAL A 255 15.78 -1.66 7.13
N ASP A 256 16.47 -2.61 7.74
CA ASP A 256 16.72 -3.96 7.26
C ASP A 256 15.84 -4.95 8.05
N VAL A 257 15.16 -5.88 7.36
CA VAL A 257 14.32 -6.91 8.00
C VAL A 257 14.85 -8.29 7.64
N SER A 258 14.95 -9.17 8.64
CA SER A 258 15.42 -10.55 8.47
C SER A 258 14.73 -11.49 9.45
N VAL A 259 14.57 -12.74 9.03
CA VAL A 259 13.97 -13.82 9.83
C VAL A 259 14.89 -15.01 9.85
N ARG A 260 15.00 -15.67 11.01
CA ARG A 260 15.68 -16.97 11.13
C ARG A 260 14.62 -18.06 11.11
N VAL A 261 14.79 -19.01 10.20
CA VAL A 261 13.87 -20.13 9.99
C VAL A 261 14.66 -21.44 9.97
N ARG A 262 14.35 -22.35 10.89
CA ARG A 262 15.09 -23.61 11.12
C ARG A 262 16.61 -23.39 11.22
N GLY A 263 17.02 -22.37 11.96
CA GLY A 263 18.42 -21.97 12.17
C GLY A 263 19.08 -21.20 11.02
N ARG A 264 18.42 -21.06 9.85
CA ARG A 264 18.95 -20.32 8.68
C ARG A 264 18.37 -18.92 8.59
N TRP A 265 19.21 -17.93 8.29
CA TRP A 265 18.79 -16.55 8.05
C TRP A 265 18.27 -16.33 6.62
N TYR A 266 17.19 -15.56 6.52
CA TYR A 266 16.57 -15.05 5.30
C TYR A 266 16.40 -13.53 5.43
N HIS A 267 16.64 -12.80 4.35
CA HIS A 267 16.76 -11.34 4.37
C HIS A 267 15.88 -10.69 3.32
N LEU A 268 15.25 -9.56 3.68
CA LEU A 268 14.46 -8.74 2.76
C LEU A 268 15.27 -8.23 1.53
N HIS A 269 16.58 -8.04 1.70
CA HIS A 269 17.46 -7.42 0.71
C HIS A 269 17.61 -8.20 -0.61
N GLU A 270 17.24 -9.48 -0.65
CA GLU A 270 17.34 -10.30 -1.86
C GLU A 270 16.26 -9.95 -2.91
N VAL A 271 15.30 -9.07 -2.58
CA VAL A 271 14.04 -8.92 -3.35
C VAL A 271 13.70 -7.46 -3.73
N VAL A 272 14.21 -6.46 -3.00
CA VAL A 272 13.61 -5.10 -2.99
C VAL A 272 14.21 -4.08 -3.97
N LEU A 273 15.39 -4.32 -4.59
CA LEU A 273 15.91 -3.42 -5.65
C LEU A 273 16.61 -4.16 -6.80
N ASP A 274 16.51 -3.58 -8.00
CA ASP A 274 17.22 -3.96 -9.22
C ASP A 274 18.73 -4.06 -9.01
N GLY A 275 19.23 -5.29 -8.82
CA GLY A 275 20.66 -5.63 -8.90
C GLY A 275 21.61 -4.98 -7.88
N MET A 276 21.09 -4.29 -6.84
CA MET A 276 21.89 -3.49 -5.90
C MET A 276 21.86 -4.08 -4.48
N PRO A 277 22.94 -4.76 -4.02
CA PRO A 277 23.04 -5.28 -2.66
C PRO A 277 22.96 -4.18 -1.59
N GLY A 278 22.16 -4.39 -0.54
CA GLY A 278 22.06 -3.48 0.61
C GLY A 278 20.87 -2.51 0.60
N ALA A 279 19.83 -2.81 -0.17
CA ALA A 279 18.59 -2.04 -0.24
C ALA A 279 17.75 -2.09 1.05
N SER A 280 17.72 -1.00 1.82
CA SER A 280 16.88 -0.89 3.03
C SER A 280 15.57 -0.14 2.77
N LEU A 281 14.57 -0.32 3.63
CA LEU A 281 13.33 0.48 3.60
C LEU A 281 13.61 1.86 4.22
N THR A 282 13.34 2.93 3.48
CA THR A 282 13.68 4.32 3.87
C THR A 282 12.46 5.26 4.01
N VAL A 283 11.25 4.75 3.79
CA VAL A 283 10.01 5.52 3.81
C VAL A 283 9.41 5.49 5.22
N GLN A 284 8.88 6.61 5.71
CA GLN A 284 8.19 6.70 7.00
C GLN A 284 6.79 6.09 6.89
N GLY A 285 6.35 5.35 7.92
CA GLY A 285 4.95 4.91 8.03
C GLY A 285 4.80 3.47 8.51
N TYR A 286 3.61 2.91 8.30
CA TYR A 286 3.35 1.49 8.42
C TYR A 286 3.87 0.77 7.17
N HIS A 287 4.55 -0.35 7.38
CA HIS A 287 5.05 -1.23 6.33
C HIS A 287 4.61 -2.65 6.60
N GLN A 288 4.33 -3.35 5.51
CA GLN A 288 4.20 -4.80 5.47
C GLN A 288 5.21 -5.28 4.43
N VAL A 289 5.98 -6.32 4.76
CA VAL A 289 6.98 -6.89 3.83
C VAL A 289 6.93 -8.40 3.84
N GLY A 290 7.10 -9.02 2.66
CA GLY A 290 7.24 -10.46 2.51
C GLY A 290 8.69 -10.87 2.29
N ILE A 291 9.23 -11.69 3.19
CA ILE A 291 10.55 -12.32 3.03
C ILE A 291 10.36 -13.73 2.45
N ARG A 292 10.84 -13.94 1.23
CA ARG A 292 10.69 -15.23 0.53
C ARG A 292 11.63 -16.29 1.11
N LEU A 293 11.09 -17.47 1.41
CA LEU A 293 11.84 -18.64 1.83
C LEU A 293 12.03 -19.67 0.69
N GLY A 294 11.07 -19.74 -0.23
CA GLY A 294 11.05 -20.74 -1.32
C GLY A 294 10.44 -22.10 -0.93
N PHE A 295 9.89 -22.21 0.28
CA PHE A 295 9.07 -23.31 0.79
C PHE A 295 8.04 -22.72 1.76
N MET A 296 6.93 -23.42 2.01
CA MET A 296 5.93 -23.00 3.00
C MET A 296 6.47 -23.24 4.42
N PRO A 297 6.72 -22.19 5.24
CA PRO A 297 7.08 -22.36 6.64
C PRO A 297 5.84 -22.67 7.49
N ARG A 298 6.06 -23.35 8.61
CA ARG A 298 5.08 -23.43 9.70
C ARG A 298 5.46 -22.42 10.79
N PRO A 299 4.52 -21.98 11.64
CA PRO A 299 4.80 -21.08 12.77
C PRO A 299 6.00 -21.50 13.62
N GLU A 300 6.09 -22.79 13.97
CA GLU A 300 7.16 -23.36 14.79
C GLU A 300 8.52 -23.45 14.08
N ASP A 301 8.58 -23.16 12.78
CA ASP A 301 9.84 -23.11 12.04
C ASP A 301 10.54 -21.74 12.17
N ILE A 302 9.87 -20.69 12.69
CA ILE A 302 10.38 -19.32 12.79
C ILE A 302 11.05 -19.07 14.16
N ASP A 303 12.38 -18.98 14.19
CA ASP A 303 13.14 -18.92 15.45
C ASP A 303 13.34 -17.50 15.99
N GLU A 304 13.50 -16.51 15.11
CA GLU A 304 13.90 -15.14 15.46
C GLU A 304 13.46 -14.15 14.36
N VAL A 305 12.94 -12.98 14.74
CA VAL A 305 12.82 -11.82 13.83
C VAL A 305 13.82 -10.76 14.27
N ARG A 306 14.49 -10.16 13.28
CA ARG A 306 15.45 -9.09 13.51
C ARG A 306 15.21 -7.94 12.55
N ILE A 307 15.00 -6.76 13.13
CA ILE A 307 14.98 -5.50 12.42
C ILE A 307 16.21 -4.68 12.81
N ILE A 308 16.96 -4.21 11.82
CA ILE A 308 18.15 -3.38 12.02
C ILE A 308 17.90 -2.01 11.41
N ALA A 309 17.98 -0.96 12.24
CA ALA A 309 17.82 0.43 11.84
C ALA A 309 19.17 1.15 11.92
N ARG A 310 19.63 1.72 10.79
CA ARG A 310 20.95 2.37 10.68
C ARG A 310 20.86 3.88 10.95
N SER A 311 20.77 4.28 12.22
CA SER A 311 20.50 5.67 12.63
C SER A 311 21.46 6.20 13.70
N ARG A 312 21.98 7.41 13.51
CA ARG A 312 22.76 8.17 14.52
C ARG A 312 21.94 8.61 15.74
N HIS A 313 20.62 8.52 15.68
CA HIS A 313 19.70 8.86 16.76
C HIS A 313 18.87 7.65 17.17
N PRO A 314 18.51 7.49 18.47
CA PRO A 314 17.58 6.46 18.92
C PRO A 314 16.31 6.41 18.08
N VAL A 315 15.94 5.22 17.60
CA VAL A 315 14.75 4.98 16.78
C VAL A 315 14.00 3.77 17.30
N SER A 316 12.75 3.99 17.70
CA SER A 316 11.82 2.90 18.01
C SER A 316 11.32 2.28 16.72
N VAL A 317 11.32 0.95 16.64
CA VAL A 317 10.59 0.18 15.63
C VAL A 317 9.59 -0.67 16.39
N ALA A 318 8.31 -0.56 16.03
CA ALA A 318 7.26 -1.42 16.57
C ALA A 318 6.88 -2.47 15.52
N ILE A 319 6.99 -3.75 15.84
CA ILE A 319 6.41 -4.85 15.06
C ILE A 319 5.00 -5.08 15.59
N PHE A 320 4.01 -5.12 14.69
CA PHE A 320 2.60 -5.30 15.05
C PHE A 320 2.08 -6.69 14.71
N ALA A 321 2.57 -7.28 13.63
CA ALA A 321 2.26 -8.65 13.24
C ALA A 321 3.46 -9.32 12.58
N LEU A 322 3.61 -10.61 12.87
CA LEU A 322 4.43 -11.55 12.14
C LEU A 322 3.50 -12.67 11.72
N TYR A 323 3.45 -13.00 10.43
CA TYR A 323 2.50 -14.01 9.97
C TYR A 323 2.97 -14.75 8.73
N VAL A 324 2.30 -15.87 8.46
CA VAL A 324 2.44 -16.70 7.26
C VAL A 324 1.06 -16.95 6.68
N TYR A 325 0.94 -17.05 5.36
CA TYR A 325 -0.28 -17.58 4.74
C TYR A 325 -0.19 -19.11 4.70
N SER A 326 -1.24 -19.78 5.17
CA SER A 326 -1.44 -21.18 4.79
C SER A 326 -1.93 -21.23 3.34
N ASP A 327 -1.48 -22.22 2.58
CA ASP A 327 -2.11 -22.63 1.32
C ASP A 327 -3.64 -22.69 1.51
N PRO A 328 -4.49 -22.19 0.59
CA PRO A 328 -5.92 -22.46 0.65
C PRO A 328 -6.17 -23.95 0.91
N VAL A 329 -7.14 -24.25 1.77
CA VAL A 329 -7.72 -25.60 1.79
C VAL A 329 -8.48 -25.76 0.48
N VAL A 330 -7.77 -26.19 -0.57
CA VAL A 330 -8.38 -26.69 -1.80
C VAL A 330 -9.11 -27.96 -1.40
N SER A 331 -10.40 -27.82 -1.07
CA SER A 331 -11.32 -28.95 -1.05
C SER A 331 -11.30 -29.57 -2.45
N ALA A 332 -10.78 -30.80 -2.51
CA ALA A 332 -10.59 -31.56 -3.75
C ALA A 332 -11.91 -31.88 -4.46
#